data_AF-A0A7K3HFW0-F1
#
_entry.id   AF-A0A7K3HFW0-F1
#
_cell.length_a   1.000
_cell.length_b   1.000
_cell.length_c   1.000
_cell.angle_alpha   90.00
_cell.angle_beta   90.00
_cell.angle_gamma   90.00
#
_symmetry.space_group_name_H-M   'P 1'
#
loop_
_entity.id
_entity.type
_entity.pdbx_description
1 polymer ?
#
loop_
_entity_poly.entity_id
_entity_poly.type
_entity_poly.pdbx_seq_one_letter_code
_entity_poly.pdbx_strand_id
1 'polypeptide(L)'
;MELLVHGVGGATPQEVLDDPRTVRVTGDNTAGIHRRADDAGAERQPGRHGGEPVPEAYCWGGLTSGNGARALWLLLLPFMVVNLAHWMRPSATGSRTLIRLYGLLIRLVALSLTVLLTAAACEVALDLVAWQCAGSTECARSRTWLGFLSPEQGGWWSQPGRRLALAALIPAALTGLLWWLSHHTWSAYESAPPPVHEPLREGDPGAAHQPALRLPGFWYGRRLVARLR
;
A
#
# COMPACT_ATOMS: atom_id res chain seq x y z
N MET A 1 9.40 -10.99 -26.90
CA MET A 1 8.90 -11.24 -25.52
C MET A 1 7.45 -11.62 -25.63
N GLU A 2 7.06 -12.66 -24.92
CA GLU A 2 5.67 -13.10 -24.75
C GLU A 2 5.37 -13.12 -23.25
N LEU A 3 4.29 -12.44 -22.82
CA LEU A 3 3.90 -12.39 -21.42
C LEU A 3 2.69 -13.29 -21.18
N LEU A 4 2.90 -14.38 -20.44
CA LEU A 4 1.90 -15.33 -20.01
C LEU A 4 1.34 -14.91 -18.65
N VAL A 5 0.01 -14.75 -18.58
CA VAL A 5 -0.69 -14.33 -17.36
C VAL A 5 -1.68 -15.41 -16.99
N HIS A 6 -1.55 -15.97 -15.78
CA HIS A 6 -2.49 -16.98 -15.30
C HIS A 6 -3.82 -16.35 -14.86
N GLY A 7 -4.90 -17.14 -14.93
CA GLY A 7 -6.20 -16.79 -14.37
C GLY A 7 -6.22 -16.80 -12.84
N VAL A 8 -7.40 -16.63 -12.22
CA VAL A 8 -7.54 -16.46 -10.75
C VAL A 8 -7.15 -17.71 -9.94
N GLY A 9 -6.90 -18.86 -10.59
CA GLY A 9 -6.56 -20.13 -9.94
C GLY A 9 -5.19 -20.19 -9.25
N GLY A 10 -4.36 -19.15 -9.35
CA GLY A 10 -3.08 -19.08 -8.64
C GLY A 10 -2.01 -20.04 -9.19
N ALA A 11 -1.97 -20.22 -10.51
CA ALA A 11 -1.00 -21.12 -11.15
C ALA A 11 0.44 -20.72 -10.85
N THR A 12 1.28 -21.72 -10.61
CA THR A 12 2.70 -21.51 -10.31
C THR A 12 3.48 -21.10 -11.56
N PRO A 13 4.65 -20.43 -11.41
CA PRO A 13 5.52 -20.14 -12.54
C PRO A 13 5.86 -21.38 -13.37
N GLN A 14 6.02 -22.54 -12.71
CA GLN A 14 6.35 -23.82 -13.34
C GLN A 14 5.23 -24.33 -14.23
N GLU A 15 3.98 -24.17 -13.79
CA GLU A 15 2.79 -24.55 -14.55
C GLU A 15 2.56 -23.61 -15.74
N VAL A 16 2.73 -22.30 -15.54
CA VAL A 16 2.55 -21.30 -16.61
C VAL A 16 3.63 -21.42 -17.68
N LEU A 17 4.88 -21.64 -17.27
CA LEU A 17 6.01 -21.79 -18.18
C LEU A 17 6.21 -23.22 -18.65
N ASP A 18 5.43 -24.20 -18.18
CA ASP A 18 5.66 -25.63 -18.45
C ASP A 18 7.15 -26.01 -18.32
N ASP A 19 7.75 -25.61 -17.19
CA ASP A 19 9.16 -25.83 -16.87
C ASP A 19 9.39 -25.95 -15.37
N PRO A 20 10.03 -27.03 -14.88
CA PRO A 20 10.32 -27.15 -13.45
C PRO A 20 11.39 -26.15 -12.96
N ARG A 21 12.26 -25.64 -13.84
CA ARG A 21 13.37 -24.75 -13.52
C ARG A 21 12.99 -23.32 -13.90
N THR A 22 12.29 -22.63 -13.01
CA THR A 22 11.97 -21.20 -13.20
C THR A 22 12.79 -20.33 -12.27
N VAL A 23 13.06 -19.10 -12.72
CA VAL A 23 13.75 -18.07 -11.95
C VAL A 23 12.93 -16.78 -11.94
N ARG A 24 12.88 -16.10 -10.80
CA ARG A 24 12.25 -14.78 -10.71
C ARG A 24 13.20 -13.73 -11.28
N VAL A 25 12.76 -13.03 -12.32
CA VAL A 25 13.52 -11.97 -12.99
C VAL A 25 13.30 -10.64 -12.30
N THR A 26 12.06 -10.35 -11.89
CA THR A 26 11.70 -9.12 -11.16
C THR A 26 10.46 -9.34 -10.31
N GLY A 27 10.21 -8.43 -9.37
CA GLY A 27 9.14 -8.52 -8.37
C GLY A 27 9.57 -9.29 -7.11
N ASP A 28 8.59 -9.78 -6.37
CA ASP A 28 8.78 -10.39 -5.05
C ASP A 28 8.04 -11.74 -4.92
N ASN A 29 7.83 -12.20 -3.68
CA ASN A 29 7.13 -13.45 -3.39
C ASN A 29 5.60 -13.32 -3.52
N THR A 30 5.07 -12.10 -3.62
CA THR A 30 3.63 -11.81 -3.72
C THR A 30 3.21 -11.67 -5.18
N ALA A 31 3.96 -10.93 -5.98
CA ALA A 31 3.80 -10.86 -7.42
C ALA A 31 5.16 -10.68 -8.11
N GLY A 32 5.37 -11.42 -9.19
CA GLY A 32 6.66 -11.42 -9.87
C GLY A 32 6.59 -11.92 -11.30
N ILE A 33 7.60 -11.53 -12.08
CA ILE A 33 7.83 -12.03 -13.43
C ILE A 33 8.88 -13.13 -13.34
N HIS A 34 8.54 -14.28 -13.91
CA HIS A 34 9.38 -15.47 -13.95
C HIS A 34 9.73 -15.83 -15.38
N ARG A 35 10.93 -16.41 -15.56
CA ARG A 35 11.38 -17.01 -16.81
C ARG A 35 11.84 -18.43 -16.55
N ARG A 36 11.95 -19.24 -17.62
CA ARG A 36 12.71 -20.50 -17.55
C ARG A 36 14.17 -20.19 -17.22
N ALA A 37 14.84 -21.07 -16.49
CA ALA A 37 16.22 -20.85 -16.06
C ALA A 37 17.17 -20.66 -17.25
N ASP A 38 16.91 -21.35 -18.37
CA ASP A 38 17.70 -21.24 -19.59
C ASP A 38 17.53 -19.87 -20.30
N ASP A 39 16.44 -19.15 -20.00
CA ASP A 39 16.08 -17.84 -20.55
C ASP A 39 16.42 -16.67 -19.61
N ALA A 40 17.02 -16.95 -18.45
CA ALA A 40 17.36 -15.94 -17.44
C ALA A 40 18.24 -14.81 -18.02
N GLY A 41 19.11 -15.14 -18.99
CA GLY A 41 20.05 -14.24 -19.63
C GLY A 41 19.64 -13.75 -21.02
N ALA A 42 18.37 -13.89 -21.42
CA ALA A 42 17.96 -13.61 -22.80
C ALA A 42 18.31 -12.18 -23.28
N GLU A 43 18.30 -11.18 -22.40
CA GLU A 43 18.72 -9.80 -22.70
C GLU A 43 20.20 -9.68 -23.13
N ARG A 44 21.04 -10.61 -22.68
CA ARG A 44 22.47 -10.63 -22.97
C ARG A 44 22.81 -11.44 -24.23
N GLN A 45 21.86 -12.25 -24.73
CA GLN A 45 22.05 -13.17 -25.84
C GLN A 45 20.83 -13.17 -26.79
N PRO A 46 20.45 -12.02 -27.37
CA PRO A 46 19.23 -11.90 -28.19
C PRO A 46 19.23 -12.81 -29.43
N GLY A 47 20.40 -13.21 -29.93
CA GLY A 47 20.53 -14.12 -31.07
C GLY A 47 20.28 -15.60 -30.75
N ARG A 48 20.21 -16.00 -29.47
CA ARG A 48 20.05 -17.41 -29.07
C ARG A 48 18.65 -17.95 -29.36
N HIS A 49 17.64 -17.08 -29.35
CA HIS A 49 16.24 -17.44 -29.53
C HIS A 49 15.78 -17.39 -30.99
N GLY A 50 16.68 -17.16 -31.96
CA GLY A 50 16.32 -17.19 -33.39
C GLY A 50 15.24 -16.18 -33.80
N GLY A 51 15.01 -15.14 -33.00
CA GLY A 51 13.91 -14.18 -33.18
C GLY A 51 12.58 -14.59 -32.54
N GLU A 52 12.48 -15.76 -31.91
CA GLU A 52 11.30 -16.18 -31.16
C GLU A 52 11.12 -15.34 -29.88
N PRO A 53 9.86 -15.04 -29.50
CA PRO A 53 9.58 -14.35 -28.25
C PRO A 53 10.01 -15.21 -27.04
N VAL A 54 10.79 -14.62 -26.14
CA VAL A 54 11.08 -15.24 -24.83
C VAL A 54 9.80 -15.24 -23.98
N PRO A 55 9.32 -16.40 -23.49
CA PRO A 55 8.13 -16.49 -22.65
C PRO A 55 8.43 -16.08 -21.21
N GLU A 56 7.54 -15.28 -20.64
CA GLU A 56 7.60 -14.79 -19.27
C GLU A 56 6.27 -15.03 -18.56
N ALA A 57 6.30 -15.61 -17.36
CA ALA A 57 5.11 -15.75 -16.55
C ALA A 57 4.99 -14.59 -15.57
N TYR A 58 3.90 -13.83 -15.65
CA TYR A 58 3.49 -12.92 -14.59
C TYR A 58 2.62 -13.67 -13.58
N CYS A 59 3.23 -13.96 -12.42
CA CYS A 59 2.57 -14.65 -11.33
C CYS A 59 2.08 -13.63 -10.30
N TRP A 60 0.76 -13.59 -10.08
CA TRP A 60 0.08 -12.60 -9.25
C TRP A 60 -0.86 -13.21 -8.21
N GLY A 61 -0.87 -14.55 -8.09
CA GLY A 61 -1.73 -15.27 -7.14
C GLY A 61 -1.58 -14.81 -5.69
N GLY A 62 -0.37 -14.40 -5.27
CA GLY A 62 -0.14 -13.87 -3.92
C GLY A 62 -0.93 -12.59 -3.59
N LEU A 63 -1.41 -11.85 -4.60
CA LEU A 63 -2.29 -10.69 -4.39
C LEU A 63 -3.71 -11.11 -4.00
N THR A 64 -4.17 -12.27 -4.47
CA THR A 64 -5.56 -12.76 -4.31
C THR A 64 -5.72 -13.95 -3.37
N SER A 65 -4.67 -14.72 -3.10
CA SER A 65 -4.65 -15.79 -2.09
C SER A 65 -3.61 -15.46 -1.00
N GLY A 66 -4.04 -14.89 0.13
CA GLY A 66 -3.12 -14.39 1.17
C GLY A 66 -3.65 -14.42 2.61
N ASN A 67 -2.69 -14.23 3.53
CA ASN A 67 -2.67 -14.33 5.01
C ASN A 67 -3.87 -13.69 5.78
N GLY A 68 -4.12 -14.17 7.01
CA GLY A 68 -5.17 -13.71 7.94
C GLY A 68 -5.11 -12.20 8.30
N ALA A 69 -3.98 -11.54 8.04
CA ALA A 69 -3.87 -10.08 8.02
C ALA A 69 -4.88 -9.40 7.07
N ARG A 70 -5.54 -10.16 6.18
CA ARG A 70 -6.67 -9.67 5.40
C ARG A 70 -7.85 -9.19 6.22
N ALA A 71 -8.05 -9.64 7.46
CA ALA A 71 -9.09 -9.06 8.32
C ALA A 71 -8.86 -7.55 8.53
N LEU A 72 -7.60 -7.09 8.53
CA LEU A 72 -7.26 -5.67 8.63
C LEU A 72 -7.74 -4.87 7.41
N TRP A 73 -8.02 -5.51 6.26
CA TRP A 73 -8.61 -4.82 5.12
C TRP A 73 -9.96 -4.21 5.44
N LEU A 74 -10.76 -4.78 6.35
CA LEU A 74 -12.05 -4.19 6.69
C LEU A 74 -11.87 -2.83 7.37
N LEU A 75 -10.85 -2.68 8.21
CA LEU A 75 -10.49 -1.40 8.83
C LEU A 75 -9.94 -0.40 7.81
N LEU A 76 -9.17 -0.89 6.82
CA LEU A 76 -8.55 -0.06 5.78
C LEU A 76 -9.43 0.17 4.55
N LEU A 77 -10.57 -0.51 4.45
CA LEU A 77 -11.52 -0.43 3.36
C LEU A 77 -11.94 1.02 3.03
N PRO A 78 -12.31 1.87 4.01
CA PRO A 78 -12.65 3.26 3.70
C PRO A 78 -11.47 4.03 3.06
N PHE A 79 -10.24 3.76 3.47
CA PHE A 79 -9.05 4.38 2.86
C PHE A 79 -8.82 3.88 1.43
N MET A 80 -9.05 2.58 1.17
CA MET A 80 -8.98 2.03 -0.17
C MET A 80 -10.00 2.68 -1.10
N VAL A 81 -11.23 2.88 -0.65
CA VAL A 81 -12.28 3.53 -1.46
C VAL A 81 -11.88 4.95 -1.83
N VAL A 82 -11.31 5.71 -0.88
CA VAL A 82 -10.80 7.06 -1.15
C VAL A 82 -9.61 7.05 -2.12
N ASN A 83 -8.70 6.09 -1.97
CA ASN A 83 -7.60 5.88 -2.91
C ASN A 83 -8.13 5.56 -4.32
N LEU A 84 -9.11 4.66 -4.43
CA LEU A 84 -9.74 4.32 -5.71
C LEU A 84 -10.43 5.54 -6.33
N ALA A 85 -11.19 6.31 -5.54
CA ALA A 85 -11.83 7.54 -5.99
C ALA A 85 -10.81 8.51 -6.59
N HIS A 86 -9.62 8.62 -6.00
CA HIS A 86 -8.54 9.46 -6.56
C HIS A 86 -8.19 9.07 -8.00
N TRP A 87 -8.10 7.77 -8.28
CA TRP A 87 -7.78 7.23 -9.61
C TRP A 87 -8.97 7.26 -10.57
N MET A 88 -10.21 7.20 -10.07
CA MET A 88 -11.44 7.33 -10.86
C MET A 88 -11.76 8.77 -11.29
N ARG A 89 -10.83 9.71 -11.09
CA ARG A 89 -11.02 11.12 -11.42
C ARG A 89 -11.40 11.29 -12.92
N PRO A 90 -12.50 12.00 -13.25
CA PRO A 90 -12.92 12.20 -14.63
C PRO A 90 -11.85 12.86 -15.50
N SER A 91 -11.77 12.43 -16.76
CA SER A 91 -10.92 13.04 -17.79
C SER A 91 -11.25 14.52 -17.97
N ALA A 92 -10.20 15.33 -18.10
CA ALA A 92 -10.24 16.79 -17.93
C ALA A 92 -10.83 17.55 -19.14
N THR A 93 -12.06 17.27 -19.54
CA THR A 93 -12.77 18.06 -20.55
C THR A 93 -13.51 19.21 -19.87
N GLY A 94 -12.80 20.30 -19.54
CA GLY A 94 -13.44 21.63 -19.42
C GLY A 94 -13.06 22.54 -18.25
N SER A 95 -12.69 22.04 -17.06
CA SER A 95 -12.41 22.93 -15.91
C SER A 95 -11.26 22.47 -15.01
N ARG A 96 -10.12 23.17 -15.09
CA ARG A 96 -8.97 22.98 -14.18
C ARG A 96 -9.34 23.21 -12.72
N THR A 97 -10.30 24.09 -12.44
CA THR A 97 -10.77 24.41 -11.09
C THR A 97 -11.53 23.23 -10.47
N LEU A 98 -12.46 22.64 -11.22
CA LEU A 98 -13.24 21.48 -10.74
C LEU A 98 -12.34 20.29 -10.40
N ILE A 99 -11.31 20.09 -11.21
CA ILE A 99 -10.26 19.08 -11.02
C ILE A 99 -9.50 19.29 -9.70
N ARG A 100 -9.09 20.53 -9.44
CA ARG A 100 -8.38 20.88 -8.20
C ARG A 100 -9.30 20.73 -6.99
N LEU A 101 -10.56 21.16 -7.10
CA LEU A 101 -11.55 21.00 -6.05
C LEU A 101 -11.80 19.53 -5.72
N TYR A 102 -11.99 18.67 -6.73
CA TYR A 102 -12.11 17.23 -6.54
C TYR A 102 -10.89 16.64 -5.81
N GLY A 103 -9.68 17.01 -6.25
CA GLY A 103 -8.45 16.59 -5.59
C GLY A 103 -8.34 17.08 -4.13
N LEU A 104 -8.77 18.30 -3.84
CA LEU A 104 -8.82 18.86 -2.48
C LEU A 104 -9.82 18.09 -1.61
N LEU A 105 -11.04 17.85 -2.10
CA LEU A 105 -12.08 17.13 -1.36
C LEU A 105 -11.64 15.71 -1.02
N ILE A 106 -11.03 14.98 -1.96
CA ILE A 106 -10.48 13.64 -1.69
C ILE A 106 -9.41 13.69 -0.59
N ARG A 107 -8.51 14.69 -0.61
CA ARG A 107 -7.49 14.85 0.43
C ARG A 107 -8.10 15.15 1.79
N LEU A 108 -9.14 15.98 1.85
CA LEU A 108 -9.86 16.28 3.08
C LEU A 108 -10.55 15.02 3.62
N VAL A 109 -11.21 14.23 2.78
CA VAL A 109 -11.83 12.96 3.19
C VAL A 109 -10.78 11.97 3.71
N ALA A 110 -9.65 11.82 3.01
CA ALA A 110 -8.54 10.97 3.47
C ALA A 110 -7.99 11.42 4.83
N LEU A 111 -7.81 12.73 5.02
CA LEU A 111 -7.37 13.31 6.29
C LEU A 111 -8.40 13.06 7.39
N SER A 112 -9.69 13.30 7.13
CA SER A 112 -10.77 13.05 8.10
C SER A 112 -10.84 11.59 8.53
N LEU A 113 -10.67 10.63 7.62
CA LEU A 113 -10.61 9.21 7.96
C LEU A 113 -9.40 8.88 8.85
N THR A 114 -8.25 9.49 8.57
CA THR A 114 -7.02 9.31 9.38
C THR A 114 -7.21 9.83 10.79
N VAL A 115 -7.82 11.03 10.91
CA VAL A 115 -8.15 11.65 12.19
C VAL A 115 -9.17 10.79 12.95
N LEU A 116 -10.23 10.32 12.29
CA LEU A 116 -11.26 9.49 12.92
C LEU A 116 -10.68 8.17 13.44
N LEU A 117 -9.86 7.49 12.64
CA LEU A 117 -9.19 6.26 13.04
C LEU A 117 -8.27 6.48 14.26
N THR A 118 -7.51 7.57 14.25
CA THR A 118 -6.61 7.92 15.36
C THR A 118 -7.40 8.30 16.62
N ALA A 119 -8.48 9.06 16.46
CA ALA A 119 -9.36 9.47 17.54
C ALA A 119 -10.04 8.26 18.20
N ALA A 120 -10.51 7.30 17.41
CA ALA A 120 -11.08 6.05 17.93
C ALA A 120 -10.03 5.25 18.74
N ALA A 121 -8.78 5.19 18.26
CA ALA A 121 -7.71 4.56 19.02
C ALA A 121 -7.41 5.30 20.34
N CYS A 122 -7.44 6.64 20.33
CA CYS A 122 -7.31 7.46 21.54
C CYS A 122 -8.46 7.21 22.53
N GLU A 123 -9.71 7.16 22.06
CA GLU A 123 -10.89 6.90 22.89
C GLU A 123 -10.78 5.53 23.59
N VAL A 124 -10.49 4.48 22.83
CA VAL A 124 -10.35 3.13 23.39
C VAL A 124 -9.18 3.05 24.38
N ALA A 125 -8.00 3.56 24.00
CA ALA A 125 -6.80 3.40 24.81
C ALA A 125 -6.79 4.33 26.04
N LEU A 126 -7.03 5.62 25.83
CA LEU A 126 -6.89 6.65 26.87
C LEU A 126 -8.14 6.71 27.75
N ASP A 127 -9.33 6.74 27.15
CA ASP A 127 -10.56 6.92 27.90
C ASP A 127 -11.07 5.60 28.47
N LEU A 128 -11.43 4.62 27.62
CA LEU A 128 -12.05 3.39 28.10
C LEU A 128 -11.08 2.53 28.93
N VAL A 129 -9.86 2.32 28.44
CA VAL A 129 -8.89 1.43 29.11
C VAL A 129 -8.15 2.15 30.23
N ALA A 130 -7.43 3.24 29.94
CA ALA A 130 -6.53 3.85 30.92
C ALA A 130 -7.22 4.75 31.93
N TRP A 131 -8.28 5.46 31.55
CA TRP A 131 -9.02 6.34 32.46
C TRP A 131 -10.10 5.60 33.23
N GLN A 132 -11.03 4.97 32.51
CA GLN A 132 -12.22 4.34 33.11
C GLN A 132 -11.89 2.97 33.73
N CYS A 133 -11.41 2.01 32.94
CA CYS A 133 -11.21 0.64 33.45
C CYS A 133 -10.03 0.54 34.43
N ALA A 134 -8.85 1.03 34.05
CA ALA A 134 -7.68 0.98 34.94
C ALA A 134 -7.83 1.89 36.16
N GLY A 135 -8.67 2.93 36.10
CA GLY A 135 -9.03 3.75 37.25
C GLY A 135 -10.05 3.12 38.19
N SER A 136 -10.81 2.14 37.74
CA SER A 136 -11.78 1.39 38.55
C SER A 136 -11.14 0.14 39.14
N THR A 137 -11.23 -0.02 40.46
CA THR A 137 -10.67 -1.17 41.16
C THR A 137 -11.36 -2.48 40.77
N GLU A 138 -12.67 -2.45 40.54
CA GLU A 138 -13.46 -3.60 40.09
C GLU A 138 -13.09 -4.05 38.67
N CYS A 139 -12.94 -3.10 37.73
CA CYS A 139 -12.54 -3.40 36.36
C CYS A 139 -11.09 -3.91 36.30
N ALA A 140 -10.16 -3.29 37.02
CA ALA A 140 -8.77 -3.72 37.05
C ALA A 140 -8.58 -5.09 37.75
N ARG A 141 -9.36 -5.41 38.79
CA ARG A 141 -9.30 -6.75 39.44
C ARG A 141 -9.79 -7.87 38.53
N SER A 142 -10.86 -7.61 37.76
CA SER A 142 -11.40 -8.60 36.80
C SER A 142 -10.51 -8.80 35.58
N ARG A 143 -9.62 -7.85 35.27
CA ARG A 143 -8.64 -7.94 34.18
C ARG A 143 -7.23 -7.95 34.77
N THR A 144 -6.71 -9.13 35.11
CA THR A 144 -5.41 -9.29 35.80
C THR A 144 -4.24 -8.60 35.09
N TRP A 145 -4.27 -8.48 33.75
CA TRP A 145 -3.27 -7.76 32.96
C TRP A 145 -3.29 -6.24 33.16
N LEU A 146 -4.38 -5.66 33.68
CA LEU A 146 -4.49 -4.24 34.05
C LEU A 146 -4.16 -3.99 35.53
N GLY A 147 -3.93 -5.05 36.32
CA GLY A 147 -3.73 -4.93 37.76
C GLY A 147 -2.62 -3.94 38.15
N PHE A 148 -1.51 -3.92 37.41
CA PHE A 148 -0.36 -3.03 37.68
C PHE A 148 -0.67 -1.53 37.47
N LEU A 149 -1.77 -1.21 36.78
CA LEU A 149 -2.29 0.15 36.58
C LEU A 149 -3.34 0.53 37.63
N SER A 150 -3.80 -0.43 38.43
CA SER A 150 -4.85 -0.22 39.43
C SER A 150 -4.41 0.72 40.55
N PRO A 151 -5.28 1.63 41.01
CA PRO A 151 -5.04 2.46 42.19
C PRO A 151 -4.69 1.64 43.44
N GLU A 152 -5.25 0.43 43.58
CA GLU A 152 -5.10 -0.38 44.81
C GLU A 152 -3.70 -0.93 45.01
N GLN A 153 -2.96 -1.19 43.93
CA GLN A 153 -1.60 -1.72 44.05
C GLN A 153 -0.61 -0.65 44.53
N GLY A 154 -0.99 0.65 44.48
CA GLY A 154 -0.11 1.75 44.90
C GLY A 154 1.21 1.85 44.14
N GLY A 155 1.36 1.12 43.03
CA GLY A 155 2.60 1.00 42.27
C GLY A 155 2.93 2.23 41.43
N TRP A 156 4.13 2.26 40.86
CA TRP A 156 4.63 3.40 40.06
C TRP A 156 3.69 3.82 38.92
N TRP A 157 2.97 2.86 38.31
CA TRP A 157 2.09 3.05 37.16
C TRP A 157 0.63 3.36 37.50
N SER A 158 0.25 3.34 38.79
CA SER A 158 -1.13 3.64 39.23
C SER A 158 -1.49 5.13 39.12
N GLN A 159 -0.48 6.00 39.03
CA GLN A 159 -0.69 7.45 38.90
C GLN A 159 -1.40 7.79 37.59
N PRO A 160 -2.47 8.61 37.61
CA PRO A 160 -3.28 8.93 36.43
C PRO A 160 -2.50 9.43 35.22
N GLY A 161 -1.49 10.29 35.43
CA GLY A 161 -0.66 10.79 34.34
C GLY A 161 0.19 9.70 33.68
N ARG A 162 0.70 8.72 34.45
CA ARG A 162 1.60 7.67 33.95
C ARG A 162 0.86 6.57 33.20
N ARG A 163 -0.31 6.16 33.69
CA ARG A 163 -1.18 5.22 32.96
C ARG A 163 -1.63 5.78 31.61
N LEU A 164 -1.98 7.08 31.56
CA LEU A 164 -2.35 7.76 30.32
C LEU A 164 -1.15 7.89 29.37
N ALA A 165 0.04 8.21 29.89
CA ALA A 165 1.26 8.24 29.09
C ALA A 165 1.61 6.88 28.48
N LEU A 166 1.45 5.79 29.24
CA LEU A 166 1.64 4.44 28.73
C LEU A 166 0.61 4.08 27.66
N ALA A 167 -0.67 4.43 27.88
CA ALA A 167 -1.73 4.16 26.92
C ALA A 167 -1.60 4.99 25.63
N ALA A 168 -1.00 6.18 25.70
CA ALA A 168 -0.71 7.02 24.53
C ALA A 168 0.28 6.37 23.54
N LEU A 169 1.02 5.34 23.96
CA LEU A 169 1.85 4.54 23.07
C LEU A 169 1.03 3.85 21.97
N ILE A 170 -0.25 3.53 22.22
CA ILE A 170 -1.12 2.86 21.24
C ILE A 170 -1.42 3.79 20.04
N PRO A 171 -2.05 4.97 20.22
CA PRO A 171 -2.28 5.88 19.09
C PRO A 171 -0.99 6.40 18.46
N ALA A 172 0.09 6.56 19.24
CA ALA A 172 1.40 6.91 18.71
C ALA A 172 1.97 5.81 17.81
N ALA A 173 1.90 4.54 18.23
CA ALA A 173 2.34 3.39 17.45
C ALA A 173 1.50 3.21 16.19
N LEU A 174 0.17 3.39 16.27
CA LEU A 174 -0.71 3.37 15.10
C LEU A 174 -0.31 4.45 14.08
N THR A 175 -0.08 5.68 14.54
CA THR A 175 0.33 6.80 13.68
C THR A 175 1.70 6.54 13.06
N GLY A 176 2.66 6.05 13.85
CA GLY A 176 3.98 5.66 13.37
C GLY A 176 3.92 4.52 12.35
N LEU A 177 3.05 3.52 12.55
CA LEU A 177 2.83 2.43 11.62
C LEU A 177 2.25 2.93 10.29
N LEU A 178 1.23 3.78 10.33
CA LEU A 178 0.65 4.38 9.12
C LEU A 178 1.68 5.20 8.34
N TRP A 179 2.49 5.98 9.05
CA TRP A 179 3.60 6.73 8.46
C TRP A 179 4.64 5.80 7.82
N TRP A 180 5.07 4.76 8.54
CA TRP A 180 6.03 3.78 8.03
C TRP A 180 5.50 3.04 6.80
N LEU A 181 4.25 2.57 6.82
CA LEU A 181 3.62 1.90 5.68
C LEU A 181 3.51 2.81 4.45
N SER A 182 3.16 4.08 4.66
CA SER A 182 3.11 5.10 3.59
C SER A 182 4.49 5.29 2.95
N HIS A 183 5.55 5.36 3.77
CA HIS A 183 6.92 5.48 3.27
C HIS A 183 7.42 4.21 2.56
N HIS A 184 7.14 3.04 3.12
CA HIS A 184 7.62 1.77 2.59
C HIS A 184 6.96 1.41 1.26
N THR A 185 5.63 1.54 1.16
CA THR A 185 4.90 1.24 -0.08
C THR A 185 5.32 2.16 -1.22
N TRP A 186 5.54 3.45 -0.95
CA TRP A 186 6.07 4.38 -1.93
C TRP A 186 7.46 3.96 -2.45
N SER A 187 8.38 3.63 -1.55
CA SER A 187 9.73 3.24 -1.94
C SER A 187 9.76 1.96 -2.77
N ALA A 188 8.88 1.00 -2.45
CA ALA A 188 8.85 -0.30 -3.11
C ALA A 188 8.18 -0.25 -4.49
N TYR A 189 7.07 0.48 -4.64
CA TYR A 189 6.23 0.38 -5.83
C TYR A 189 6.33 1.58 -6.78
N GLU A 190 6.65 2.79 -6.29
CA GLU A 190 6.61 4.03 -7.08
C GLU A 190 7.99 4.56 -7.49
N SER A 191 9.06 3.85 -7.13
CA SER A 191 10.45 4.27 -7.37
C SER A 191 11.06 3.69 -8.66
N ALA A 192 10.35 2.81 -9.37
CA ALA A 192 10.83 2.21 -10.60
C ALA A 192 11.08 3.28 -11.68
N PRO A 193 12.33 3.50 -12.11
CA PRO A 193 12.64 4.50 -13.12
C PRO A 193 12.00 4.09 -14.45
N PRO A 194 11.38 5.02 -15.19
CA PRO A 194 10.85 4.70 -16.51
C PRO A 194 12.02 4.32 -17.43
N PRO A 195 11.83 3.37 -18.36
CA PRO A 195 12.79 3.15 -19.43
C PRO A 195 13.05 4.48 -20.16
N VAL A 196 14.32 4.74 -20.51
CA VAL A 196 14.76 5.99 -21.14
C VAL A 196 14.16 6.06 -22.55
N HIS A 197 12.93 6.54 -22.65
CA HIS A 197 12.33 6.95 -23.92
C HIS A 197 12.54 8.45 -24.09
N GLU A 198 12.83 8.88 -25.33
CA GLU A 198 12.90 10.29 -25.67
C GLU A 198 11.63 10.99 -25.17
N PRO A 199 11.75 12.05 -24.36
CA PRO A 199 10.58 12.78 -23.91
C PRO A 199 9.90 13.40 -25.14
N LEU A 200 8.65 13.00 -25.41
CA LEU A 200 7.76 13.77 -26.28
C LEU A 200 7.75 15.20 -25.72
N ARG A 201 8.21 16.15 -26.53
CA ARG A 201 8.31 17.56 -26.15
C ARG A 201 6.92 18.06 -25.77
N GLU A 202 6.84 18.70 -24.60
CA GLU A 202 5.62 19.35 -24.12
C GLU A 202 5.22 20.43 -25.15
N GLY A 203 4.18 20.16 -25.95
CA GLY A 203 3.76 20.98 -27.09
C GLY A 203 3.69 20.27 -28.45
N ASP A 204 3.99 18.96 -28.52
CA ASP A 204 3.76 18.18 -29.75
C ASP A 204 2.24 18.16 -30.09
N PRO A 205 1.80 18.69 -31.25
CA PRO A 205 0.40 18.68 -31.65
C PRO A 205 -0.22 17.27 -31.72
N GLY A 206 0.60 16.22 -31.83
CA GLY A 206 0.16 14.82 -31.74
C GLY A 206 -0.21 14.34 -30.33
N ALA A 207 0.26 15.01 -29.27
CA ALA A 207 0.04 14.58 -27.88
C ALA A 207 -1.38 14.90 -27.37
N ALA A 208 -2.04 15.91 -27.94
CA ALA A 208 -3.39 16.30 -27.55
C ALA A 208 -4.47 15.26 -27.93
N HIS A 209 -4.15 14.30 -28.78
CA HIS A 209 -5.09 13.28 -29.27
C HIS A 209 -4.74 11.85 -28.82
N GLN A 210 -3.67 11.69 -28.04
CA GLN A 210 -3.28 10.38 -27.52
C GLN A 210 -3.92 10.13 -26.15
N PRO A 211 -4.38 8.88 -25.87
CA PRO A 211 -4.80 8.50 -24.54
C PRO A 211 -3.68 8.78 -23.52
N ALA A 212 -4.02 9.33 -22.35
CA ALA A 212 -3.05 9.69 -21.33
C ALA A 212 -2.09 8.54 -20.95
N LEU A 213 -2.58 7.29 -21.03
CA LEU A 213 -1.82 6.05 -20.81
C LEU A 213 -0.58 5.89 -21.71
N ARG A 214 -0.53 6.58 -22.86
CA ARG A 214 0.58 6.52 -23.82
C ARG A 214 1.63 7.62 -23.61
N LEU A 215 1.34 8.61 -22.75
CA LEU A 215 2.25 9.72 -22.53
C LEU A 215 3.50 9.24 -21.75
N PRO A 216 4.71 9.64 -22.17
CA PRO A 216 5.94 9.33 -21.44
C PRO A 216 5.85 9.79 -19.98
N GLY A 217 6.13 8.87 -19.06
CA GLY A 217 6.04 9.13 -17.62
C GLY A 217 4.64 9.06 -17.02
N PHE A 218 3.60 8.71 -17.78
CA PHE A 218 2.26 8.44 -17.23
C PHE A 218 2.32 7.36 -16.12
N TRP A 219 3.06 6.29 -16.40
CA TRP A 219 3.27 5.16 -15.47
C TRP A 219 4.35 5.43 -14.42
N TYR A 220 4.91 6.65 -14.37
CA TYR A 220 5.91 7.04 -13.37
C TYR A 220 5.27 7.89 -12.26
N GLY A 221 4.66 7.21 -11.29
CA GLY A 221 3.89 7.85 -10.23
C GLY A 221 4.73 8.64 -9.22
N ARG A 222 6.08 8.53 -9.23
CA ARG A 222 6.97 9.35 -8.40
C ARG A 222 6.67 10.86 -8.51
N ARG A 223 6.33 11.37 -9.70
CA ARG A 223 6.00 12.80 -9.90
C ARG A 223 4.67 13.21 -9.28
N LEU A 224 3.68 12.33 -9.28
CA LEU A 224 2.36 12.57 -8.68
C LEU A 224 2.45 12.56 -7.15
N VAL A 225 3.20 11.60 -6.59
CA VAL A 225 3.29 11.38 -5.14
C VAL A 225 4.31 12.32 -4.48
N ALA A 226 5.36 12.76 -5.19
CA ALA A 226 6.32 13.74 -4.64
C ALA A 226 5.68 15.08 -4.24
N ARG A 227 4.51 15.43 -4.81
CA ARG A 227 3.75 16.65 -4.47
C ARG A 227 2.82 16.48 -3.26
N LEU A 228 2.83 15.31 -2.62
CA LEU A 228 2.08 15.00 -1.39
C LEU A 228 2.98 15.04 -0.14
N ARG A 229 4.26 15.38 -0.32
CA ARG A 229 5.20 15.80 0.74
C ARG A 229 5.37 17.30 0.66
#